data_AF-A0A0A1PA35-F1
#
_entry.id   AF-A0A0A1PA35-F1
#
_cell.length_a   1.000
_cell.length_b   1.000
_cell.length_c   1.000
_cell.angle_alpha   90.00
_cell.angle_beta   90.00
_cell.angle_gamma   90.00
#
_symmetry.space_group_name_H-M   'P 1'
#
loop_
_entity.id
_entity.type
_entity.pdbx_description
1 polymer ?
#
loop_
_entity_poly.entity_id
_entity_poly.type
_entity_poly.pdbx_seq_one_letter_code
_entity_poly.pdbx_strand_id
1 'polypeptide(L)'
;MQFLLPVVLAILAGASIVVQQVLNANLRTALNSAVWSGFTSYFVGVVCMALLALVLREPVPAAGVALRISWWQWSGGLFGAIFIGLAILLVPALGAATFIALLVAGQMVASVTIDHFGWMGLPRHPLDLTRLLGVALLVGGVILVRR
;
A
#
# COMPACT_ATOMS: atom_id res chain seq x y z
N MET A 1 -0.64 -21.61 -16.01
CA MET A 1 -0.10 -20.26 -16.28
C MET A 1 -0.93 -19.13 -15.66
N GLN A 2 -2.27 -19.21 -15.61
CA GLN A 2 -3.12 -18.12 -15.11
C GLN A 2 -2.90 -17.73 -13.63
N PHE A 3 -2.47 -18.65 -12.75
CA PHE A 3 -2.21 -18.34 -11.34
C PHE A 3 -0.78 -17.80 -11.09
N LEU A 4 0.20 -18.23 -11.87
CA LEU A 4 1.61 -17.84 -11.67
C LEU A 4 1.86 -16.37 -12.03
N LEU A 5 1.20 -15.87 -13.09
CA LEU A 5 1.38 -14.48 -13.52
C LEU A 5 0.96 -13.46 -12.42
N PRO A 6 -0.24 -13.54 -11.82
CA PRO A 6 -0.63 -12.67 -10.70
C PRO A 6 0.33 -12.75 -9.51
N VAL A 7 0.83 -13.94 -9.18
CA VAL A 7 1.80 -14.12 -8.08
C VAL A 7 3.09 -13.36 -8.36
N VAL A 8 3.64 -13.49 -9.57
CA VAL A 8 4.85 -12.77 -9.97
C VAL A 8 4.61 -11.25 -9.96
N LEU A 9 3.48 -10.78 -10.50
CA LEU A 9 3.13 -9.36 -10.49
C LEU A 9 2.97 -8.81 -9.07
N ALA A 10 2.40 -9.58 -8.14
CA ALA A 10 2.29 -9.20 -6.73
C ALA A 10 3.66 -9.08 -6.06
N ILE A 11 4.59 -10.00 -6.35
CA ILE A 11 5.98 -9.93 -5.87
C ILE A 11 6.67 -8.68 -6.41
N LEU A 12 6.51 -8.39 -7.71
CA LEU A 12 7.07 -7.19 -8.33
C LEU A 12 6.48 -5.89 -7.76
N ALA A 13 5.19 -5.89 -7.41
CA ALA A 13 4.55 -4.78 -6.72
C ALA A 13 5.15 -4.57 -5.31
N GLY A 14 5.46 -5.65 -4.59
CA GLY A 14 6.19 -5.56 -3.32
C GLY A 14 7.58 -4.94 -3.48
N ALA A 15 8.33 -5.35 -4.50
CA ALA A 15 9.64 -4.78 -4.80
C ALA A 15 9.57 -3.29 -5.15
N SER A 16 8.56 -2.87 -5.93
CA SER A 16 8.39 -1.47 -6.30
C SER A 16 8.10 -0.57 -5.10
N ILE A 17 7.37 -1.05 -4.09
CA ILE A 17 7.13 -0.32 -2.83
C ILE A 17 8.45 -0.05 -2.11
N VAL A 18 9.36 -1.04 -2.04
CA VAL A 18 10.67 -0.85 -1.38
C VAL A 18 11.50 0.20 -2.12
N VAL A 19 11.56 0.12 -3.45
CA VAL A 19 12.25 1.13 -4.27
C VAL A 19 11.67 2.52 -4.04
N GLN A 20 10.34 2.66 -4.02
CA GLN A 20 9.67 3.92 -3.74
C GLN A 20 10.08 4.49 -2.36
N GLN A 21 10.16 3.66 -1.32
CA GLN A 21 10.56 4.16 0.01
C GLN A 21 12.00 4.66 0.04
N VAL A 22 12.92 3.98 -0.63
CA VAL A 22 14.32 4.42 -0.74
C VAL A 22 14.42 5.74 -1.50
N LEU A 23 13.74 5.86 -2.64
CA LEU A 23 13.71 7.09 -3.43
C LEU A 23 13.12 8.27 -2.63
N ASN A 24 12.02 8.04 -1.92
CA ASN A 24 11.37 9.08 -1.13
C ASN A 24 12.21 9.51 0.09
N ALA A 25 12.93 8.58 0.71
CA ALA A 25 13.88 8.90 1.78
C ALA A 25 15.05 9.76 1.25
N ASN A 26 15.62 9.40 0.09
CA ASN A 26 16.68 10.18 -0.56
C ASN A 26 16.20 11.58 -0.95
N LEU A 27 15.00 11.67 -1.54
CA LEU A 27 14.41 12.94 -1.94
C LEU A 27 14.09 13.82 -0.72
N ARG A 28 13.67 13.23 0.41
CA ARG A 28 13.53 13.96 1.67
C ARG A 28 14.85 14.60 2.09
N THR A 29 15.96 13.86 2.03
CA THR A 29 17.28 14.37 2.40
C THR A 29 17.71 15.52 1.47
N ALA A 30 17.49 15.37 0.16
CA ALA A 30 17.82 16.39 -0.83
C ALA A 30 16.98 17.67 -0.70
N LEU A 31 15.67 17.54 -0.43
CA LEU A 31 14.74 18.66 -0.29
C LEU A 31 14.65 19.22 1.14
N ASN A 32 15.31 18.56 2.10
CA ASN A 32 15.16 18.79 3.54
C ASN A 32 13.70 18.86 4.01
N SER A 33 12.81 18.06 3.39
CA SER A 33 11.38 18.08 3.67
C SER A 33 10.70 16.76 3.32
N ALA A 34 10.05 16.15 4.31
CA ALA A 34 9.24 14.94 4.12
C ALA A 34 7.96 15.23 3.30
N VAL A 35 7.37 16.41 3.50
CA VAL A 35 6.13 16.83 2.83
C VAL A 35 6.35 17.01 1.33
N TRP A 36 7.42 17.72 0.94
CA TRP A 36 7.75 17.92 -0.48
C TRP A 36 8.19 16.64 -1.19
N SER A 37 8.86 15.73 -0.47
CA SER A 37 9.18 14.40 -0.98
C SER A 37 7.90 13.59 -1.27
N GLY A 38 6.98 13.52 -0.29
CA GLY A 38 5.70 12.85 -0.45
C GLY A 38 4.84 13.47 -1.55
N PHE A 39 4.75 14.80 -1.62
CA PHE A 39 4.03 15.52 -2.67
C PHE A 39 4.56 15.17 -4.07
N THR A 40 5.87 15.20 -4.26
CA THR A 40 6.50 14.82 -5.54
C THR A 40 6.19 13.37 -5.90
N SER A 41 6.27 12.44 -4.94
CA SER A 41 5.93 11.04 -5.16
C SER A 41 4.47 10.86 -5.61
N TYR A 42 3.54 11.60 -5.00
CA TYR A 42 2.14 11.58 -5.37
C TYR A 42 1.88 12.18 -6.75
N PHE A 43 2.51 13.32 -7.03
CA PHE A 43 2.40 13.99 -8.30
C PHE A 43 2.86 13.10 -9.45
N VAL A 44 4.04 12.47 -9.31
CA VAL A 44 4.53 11.49 -10.30
C VAL A 44 3.56 10.33 -10.46
N GLY A 45 3.00 9.80 -9.35
CA GLY A 45 2.00 8.74 -9.39
C GLY A 45 0.72 9.13 -10.16
N VAL A 46 0.22 10.36 -9.96
CA VAL A 46 -0.93 10.90 -10.69
C VAL A 46 -0.61 11.01 -12.19
N VAL A 47 0.56 11.53 -12.55
CA VAL A 47 1.00 11.63 -13.95
C VAL A 47 1.08 10.24 -14.59
N CYS A 48 1.67 9.25 -13.92
CA CYS A 48 1.77 7.88 -14.42
C CYS A 48 0.39 7.25 -14.65
N MET A 49 -0.55 7.41 -13.71
CA MET A 49 -1.90 6.87 -13.86
C MET A 49 -2.71 7.57 -14.96
N ALA A 50 -2.55 8.89 -15.10
CA ALA A 50 -3.16 9.64 -16.19
C ALA A 50 -2.64 9.18 -17.56
N LEU A 51 -1.31 9.01 -17.70
CA LEU A 51 -0.71 8.48 -18.93
C LEU A 51 -1.18 7.05 -19.22
N LEU A 52 -1.29 6.20 -18.20
CA LEU A 52 -1.79 4.84 -18.37
C LEU A 52 -3.23 4.83 -18.88
N ALA A 53 -4.11 5.66 -18.31
CA ALA A 53 -5.49 5.80 -18.77
C ALA A 53 -5.55 6.26 -20.24
N LEU A 54 -4.68 7.19 -20.65
CA LEU A 54 -4.58 7.65 -22.04
C LEU A 54 -4.08 6.55 -22.99
N VAL A 55 -3.05 5.81 -22.61
CA VAL A 55 -2.48 4.71 -23.42
C VAL A 55 -3.47 3.57 -23.59
N LEU A 56 -4.19 3.21 -22.51
CA LEU A 56 -5.24 2.20 -22.53
C LEU A 56 -6.54 2.70 -23.19
N ARG A 57 -6.63 4.01 -23.47
CA ARG A 57 -7.82 4.67 -24.05
C ARG A 57 -9.07 4.45 -23.20
N GLU A 58 -8.89 4.44 -21.88
CA GLU A 58 -10.00 4.32 -20.93
C GLU A 58 -10.89 5.58 -21.03
N PRO A 59 -12.21 5.45 -21.19
CA PRO A 59 -13.10 6.59 -21.26
C PRO A 59 -13.14 7.33 -19.92
N VAL A 60 -13.22 8.66 -19.96
CA VAL A 60 -13.43 9.46 -18.75
C VAL A 60 -14.76 9.06 -18.12
N PRO A 61 -14.81 8.70 -16.82
CA PRO A 61 -16.05 8.34 -16.16
C PRO A 61 -17.08 9.48 -16.25
N ALA A 62 -18.34 9.14 -16.53
CA ALA A 62 -19.40 10.14 -16.55
C ALA A 62 -19.52 10.84 -15.20
N ALA A 63 -19.70 12.17 -15.19
CA ALA A 63 -19.75 12.97 -13.96
C ALA A 63 -20.82 12.46 -12.96
N GLY A 64 -21.92 11.91 -13.45
CA GLY A 64 -22.98 11.32 -12.63
C GLY A 64 -22.56 10.05 -11.86
N VAL A 65 -21.51 9.35 -12.31
CA VAL A 65 -20.94 8.20 -11.56
C VAL A 65 -20.25 8.69 -10.30
N ALA A 66 -19.53 9.82 -10.37
CA ALA A 66 -18.81 10.35 -9.23
C ALA A 66 -19.73 10.70 -8.05
N LEU A 67 -20.95 11.17 -8.36
CA LEU A 67 -21.98 11.49 -7.36
C LEU A 67 -22.63 10.26 -6.71
N ARG A 68 -22.53 9.08 -7.33
CA ARG A 68 -23.08 7.82 -6.79
C ARG A 68 -22.10 7.07 -5.90
N ILE A 69 -20.81 7.36 -6.02
CA ILE A 69 -19.74 6.75 -5.23
C ILE A 69 -19.77 7.34 -3.81
N SER A 70 -19.75 6.47 -2.80
CA SER A 70 -19.78 6.93 -1.41
C SER A 70 -18.52 7.72 -1.06
N TRP A 71 -18.68 8.81 -0.30
CA TRP A 71 -17.58 9.76 -0.02
C TRP A 71 -16.33 9.08 0.56
N TRP A 72 -16.49 8.03 1.37
CA TRP A 72 -15.36 7.30 1.96
C TRP A 72 -14.53 6.53 0.93
N GLN A 73 -15.08 6.14 -0.23
CA GLN A 73 -14.33 5.44 -1.27
C GLN A 73 -13.28 6.37 -1.92
N TRP A 74 -13.53 7.67 -1.92
CA TRP A 74 -12.57 8.69 -2.37
C TRP A 74 -11.41 8.91 -1.38
N SER A 75 -11.55 8.45 -0.14
CA SER A 75 -10.52 8.61 0.89
C SER A 75 -9.29 7.71 0.70
N GLY A 76 -9.26 6.83 -0.30
CA GLY A 76 -8.11 5.95 -0.54
C GLY A 76 -6.78 6.71 -0.68
N GLY A 77 -6.80 7.87 -1.34
CA GLY A 77 -5.62 8.73 -1.46
C GLY A 77 -5.09 9.25 -0.13
N LEU A 78 -5.97 9.49 0.85
CA LEU A 78 -5.60 9.94 2.20
C LEU A 78 -4.79 8.86 2.94
N PHE A 79 -5.24 7.61 2.91
CA PHE A 79 -4.53 6.50 3.55
C PHE A 79 -3.16 6.24 2.93
N GLY A 80 -3.04 6.40 1.62
CA GLY A 80 -1.74 6.36 0.97
C GLY A 80 -0.83 7.53 1.39
N ALA A 81 -1.37 8.74 1.56
CA ALA A 81 -0.59 9.90 1.98
C ALA A 81 -0.05 9.72 3.41
N ILE A 82 -0.88 9.18 4.30
CA ILE A 82 -0.48 8.75 5.64
C ILE A 82 0.64 7.70 5.54
N PHE A 83 0.47 6.69 4.70
CA PHE A 83 1.47 5.64 4.49
C PHE A 83 2.81 6.22 4.02
N ILE A 84 2.84 7.02 2.96
CA ILE A 84 4.08 7.61 2.43
C ILE A 84 4.71 8.55 3.46
N GLY A 85 3.93 9.38 4.14
CA GLY A 85 4.43 10.27 5.19
C GLY A 85 5.11 9.49 6.32
N LEU A 86 4.45 8.46 6.84
CA LEU A 86 5.02 7.59 7.88
C LEU A 86 6.24 6.83 7.37
N ALA A 87 6.22 6.32 6.15
CA ALA A 87 7.35 5.59 5.58
C ALA A 87 8.59 6.48 5.43
N ILE A 88 8.44 7.69 4.89
CA ILE A 88 9.51 8.68 4.78
C ILE A 88 10.11 9.04 6.14
N LEU A 89 9.28 9.08 7.19
CA LEU A 89 9.69 9.40 8.55
C LEU A 89 10.36 8.23 9.27
N LEU A 90 9.82 7.02 9.13
CA LEU A 90 10.17 5.85 9.92
C LEU A 90 11.25 4.97 9.28
N VAL A 91 11.37 4.95 7.95
CA VAL A 91 12.38 4.12 7.26
C VAL A 91 13.81 4.47 7.69
N PRO A 92 14.23 5.75 7.79
CA PRO A 92 15.56 6.09 8.29
C PRO A 92 15.78 5.72 9.77
N ALA A 93 14.73 5.71 10.58
CA ALA A 93 14.80 5.46 12.02
C ALA A 93 14.80 3.96 12.37
N LEU A 94 14.06 3.14 11.61
CA LEU A 94 13.87 1.70 11.89
C LEU A 94 14.75 0.80 11.00
N GLY A 95 15.28 1.35 9.90
CA GLY A 95 15.83 0.57 8.80
C GLY A 95 14.73 -0.02 7.90
N ALA A 96 15.05 -0.21 6.62
CA ALA A 96 14.08 -0.65 5.61
C ALA A 96 13.47 -2.03 5.93
N ALA A 97 14.31 -3.00 6.35
CA ALA A 97 13.84 -4.36 6.67
C ALA A 97 12.82 -4.36 7.81
N THR A 98 13.15 -3.72 8.93
CA THR A 98 12.25 -3.60 10.10
C THR A 98 10.96 -2.87 9.76
N PHE A 99 11.04 -1.77 9.02
CA PHE A 99 9.86 -1.00 8.60
C PHE A 99 8.91 -1.85 7.76
N ILE A 100 9.42 -2.52 6.72
CA ILE A 100 8.61 -3.37 5.84
C ILE A 100 8.02 -4.55 6.61
N ALA A 101 8.80 -5.15 7.52
CA ALA A 101 8.34 -6.24 8.34
C ALA A 101 7.13 -5.82 9.23
N LEU A 102 7.25 -4.69 9.94
CA LEU A 102 6.15 -4.13 10.74
C LEU A 102 4.95 -3.69 9.88
N LEU A 103 5.21 -3.15 8.68
CA LEU A 103 4.17 -2.76 7.74
C LEU A 103 3.32 -3.95 7.31
N VAL A 104 3.97 -5.06 6.90
CA VAL A 104 3.25 -6.27 6.47
C VAL A 104 2.46 -6.86 7.63
N ALA A 105 3.03 -6.89 8.85
CA ALA A 105 2.28 -7.32 10.04
C ALA A 105 1.02 -6.49 10.27
N GLY A 106 1.11 -5.16 10.22
CA GLY A 106 -0.03 -4.26 10.35
C GLY A 106 -1.07 -4.45 9.25
N GLN A 107 -0.63 -4.60 7.98
CA GLN A 107 -1.49 -4.88 6.84
C GLN A 107 -2.25 -6.20 7.01
N MET A 108 -1.61 -7.25 7.53
CA MET A 108 -2.26 -8.54 7.75
C MET A 108 -3.29 -8.49 8.86
N VAL A 109 -2.98 -7.86 10.00
CA VAL A 109 -3.96 -7.67 11.08
C VAL A 109 -5.17 -6.87 10.60
N ALA A 110 -4.94 -5.78 9.87
CA ALA A 110 -6.01 -4.95 9.31
C ALA A 110 -6.85 -5.72 8.28
N SER A 111 -6.21 -6.41 7.32
CA SER A 111 -6.89 -7.19 6.28
C SER A 111 -7.76 -8.27 6.88
N VAL A 112 -7.24 -9.04 7.84
CA VAL A 112 -8.00 -10.12 8.48
C VAL A 112 -9.19 -9.57 9.28
N THR A 113 -9.02 -8.43 9.94
CA THR A 113 -10.12 -7.76 10.67
C THR A 113 -11.22 -7.29 9.69
N ILE A 114 -10.83 -6.62 8.61
CA ILE A 114 -11.76 -6.12 7.59
C ILE A 114 -12.51 -7.28 6.93
N ASP A 115 -11.80 -8.34 6.55
CA ASP A 115 -12.37 -9.53 5.90
C ASP A 115 -13.35 -10.26 6.82
N HIS A 116 -13.02 -10.36 8.12
CA HIS A 116 -13.85 -11.03 9.12
C HIS A 116 -15.21 -10.35 9.26
N PHE A 117 -15.22 -9.03 9.37
CA PHE A 117 -16.46 -8.27 9.52
C PHE A 117 -17.16 -7.97 8.18
N GLY A 118 -16.46 -8.16 7.05
CA GLY A 118 -16.94 -7.79 5.72
C GLY A 118 -17.08 -6.28 5.57
N TRP A 119 -16.17 -5.51 6.18
CA TRP A 119 -16.20 -4.06 6.07
C TRP A 119 -15.91 -3.61 4.64
N MET A 120 -16.38 -2.40 4.30
CA MET A 120 -16.16 -1.77 2.99
C MET A 120 -16.72 -2.55 1.78
N GLY A 121 -17.72 -3.42 2.01
CA GLY A 121 -18.39 -4.18 0.95
C GLY A 121 -17.61 -5.42 0.49
N LEU A 122 -16.58 -5.83 1.23
CA LEU A 122 -15.83 -7.05 0.94
C LEU A 122 -16.64 -8.30 1.30
N PRO A 123 -16.49 -9.42 0.54
CA PRO A 123 -17.09 -10.69 0.92
C PRO A 123 -16.58 -11.11 2.30
N ARG A 124 -17.50 -11.50 3.18
CA ARG A 124 -17.15 -11.96 4.54
C ARG A 124 -16.38 -13.26 4.46
N HIS A 125 -15.15 -13.24 4.96
CA HIS A 125 -14.33 -14.43 5.13
C HIS A 125 -14.11 -14.62 6.64
N PRO A 126 -14.82 -15.58 7.27
CA PRO A 126 -14.69 -15.83 8.70
C PRO A 126 -13.23 -16.11 9.07
N LEU A 127 -12.88 -15.73 10.29
CA LEU A 127 -11.58 -16.03 10.84
C LEU A 127 -11.54 -17.52 11.17
N ASP A 128 -10.68 -18.27 10.50
CA ASP A 128 -10.37 -19.65 10.84
C ASP A 128 -9.00 -19.76 11.54
N LEU A 129 -8.77 -20.92 12.15
CA LEU A 129 -7.56 -21.17 12.92
C LEU A 129 -6.30 -21.16 12.04
N THR A 130 -6.42 -21.55 10.77
CA THR A 130 -5.33 -21.61 9.81
C THR A 130 -4.85 -20.22 9.42
N ARG A 131 -5.76 -19.29 9.19
CA ARG A 131 -5.47 -17.88 8.88
C ARG A 131 -4.84 -17.19 10.08
N LEU A 132 -5.32 -17.47 11.29
CA LEU A 132 -4.73 -16.96 12.53
C LEU A 132 -3.29 -17.46 12.70
N LEU A 133 -3.04 -18.75 12.47
CA LEU A 133 -1.69 -19.33 12.50
C LEU A 133 -0.79 -18.71 11.43
N GLY A 134 -1.29 -18.49 10.21
CA GLY A 134 -0.55 -17.82 9.14
C GLY A 134 -0.13 -16.39 9.51
N VAL A 135 -1.04 -15.61 10.08
CA VAL A 135 -0.72 -14.26 10.60
C VAL A 135 0.30 -14.33 11.73
N ALA A 136 0.14 -15.26 12.67
CA ALA A 136 1.08 -15.43 13.78
C ALA A 136 2.49 -15.80 13.29
N LEU A 137 2.61 -16.67 12.28
CA LEU A 137 3.88 -17.02 11.66
C LEU A 137 4.51 -15.83 10.93
N LEU A 138 3.71 -15.04 10.22
CA LEU A 138 4.21 -13.84 9.55
C LEU A 138 4.74 -12.83 10.57
N VAL A 139 3.98 -12.56 11.63
CA VAL A 139 4.39 -11.67 12.73
C VAL A 139 5.62 -12.22 13.46
N GLY A 140 5.70 -13.54 13.67
CA GLY A 140 6.88 -14.19 14.23
C GLY A 140 8.12 -14.01 13.33
N GLY A 141 7.95 -14.14 12.01
CA GLY A 141 9.00 -13.88 11.02
C GLY A 141 9.51 -12.44 11.07
N VAL A 142 8.61 -11.46 11.27
CA VAL A 142 8.96 -10.04 11.45
C VAL A 142 9.86 -9.84 12.67
N ILE A 143 9.56 -10.50 13.79
CA ILE A 143 10.37 -10.43 15.02
C ILE A 143 11.77 -11.00 14.77
N LEU A 144 11.88 -12.07 13.98
CA LEU A 144 13.16 -12.69 13.65
C LEU A 144 14.00 -11.81 12.71
N VAL A 145 13.37 -11.20 11.70
CA VAL A 145 14.04 -10.27 10.74
C VAL A 145 14.56 -9.01 11.42
N ARG A 146 13.90 -8.56 12.50
CA ARG A 146 14.34 -7.40 13.29
C ARG A 146 15.62 -7.66 14.09
N ARG A 147 15.93 -8.92 14.43
CA ARG A 147 17.13 -9.27 15.22
C ARG A 147 18.38 -9.24 14.36
#